data_AF-A0A7N2N7R3-F1
#
_entry.id   AF-A0A7N2N7R3-F1
#
_cell.length_a   1.000
_cell.length_b   1.000
_cell.length_c   1.000
_cell.angle_alpha   90.00
_cell.angle_beta   90.00
_cell.angle_gamma   90.00
#
_symmetry.space_group_name_H-M   'P 1'
#
loop_
_entity.id
_entity.type
_entity.pdbx_description
1 polymer ?
#
loop_
_entity_poly.entity_id
_entity_poly.type
_entity_poly.pdbx_seq_one_letter_code
_entity_poly.pdbx_strand_id
1 'polypeptide(L)'
;MVNIFAVYKPLLRWLMKLVGMRPQTVEIEPGTVMNFWVPNETPNKSKNSNNNKAVVFIHGFAADGIITWQSQVLALARKYKVYVPDLLFFGGSITDRSERSPEFQAKCVAKGLKKLGVERCTLVGLSYGGMVGFKMAELYPDLVESMSLWCSLALPWP
;
A
#
# COMPACT_ATOMS: atom_id res chain seq x y z
N MET A 1 -17.62 -21.21 19.23
CA MET A 1 -17.73 -20.35 18.02
C MET A 1 -16.33 -20.17 17.46
N VAL A 2 -16.07 -20.64 16.24
CA VAL A 2 -14.76 -20.45 15.61
C VAL A 2 -14.62 -18.99 15.21
N ASN A 3 -13.53 -18.33 15.60
CA ASN A 3 -13.26 -16.96 15.19
C ASN A 3 -12.97 -16.96 13.67
N ILE A 4 -13.99 -16.62 12.87
CA ILE A 4 -13.92 -16.61 11.41
C ILE A 4 -12.71 -15.79 10.91
N PHE A 5 -12.38 -14.68 11.58
CA PHE A 5 -11.21 -13.88 11.24
C PHE A 5 -9.88 -14.59 11.49
N ALA A 6 -9.80 -15.42 12.53
CA ALA A 6 -8.59 -16.18 12.86
C ALA A 6 -8.29 -17.28 11.84
N VAL A 7 -9.31 -17.80 11.16
CA VAL A 7 -9.15 -18.78 10.06
C VAL A 7 -8.90 -18.08 8.73
N TYR A 8 -9.58 -16.96 8.50
CA TYR A 8 -9.55 -16.24 7.23
C TYR A 8 -8.21 -15.56 6.94
N LYS A 9 -7.60 -14.89 7.94
CA LYS A 9 -6.32 -14.17 7.74
C LYS A 9 -5.17 -15.08 7.30
N PRO A 10 -4.91 -16.25 7.93
CA PRO A 10 -3.88 -17.18 7.47
C PRO A 10 -4.11 -17.69 6.05
N LEU A 11 -5.35 -18.03 5.71
CA LEU A 11 -5.73 -18.46 4.36
C LEU A 11 -5.45 -17.37 3.32
N LEU A 12 -5.87 -16.14 3.61
CA LEU A 12 -5.62 -15.00 2.73
C LEU A 12 -4.12 -14.76 2.56
N ARG A 13 -3.33 -14.80 3.64
CA ARG A 13 -1.87 -14.66 3.58
C ARG A 13 -1.23 -15.73 2.68
N TRP A 14 -1.67 -16.98 2.80
CA TRP A 14 -1.20 -18.06 1.95
C TRP A 14 -1.56 -17.81 0.47
N LEU A 15 -2.80 -17.41 0.20
CA LEU A 15 -3.26 -17.06 -1.15
C LEU A 15 -2.45 -15.90 -1.76
N MET A 16 -2.14 -14.87 -0.99
CA MET A 16 -1.30 -13.75 -1.44
C MET A 16 0.10 -14.22 -1.83
N LYS A 17 0.70 -15.14 -1.06
CA LYS A 17 1.98 -15.75 -1.41
C LYS A 17 1.94 -16.51 -2.72
N LEU A 18 0.85 -17.25 -2.99
CA LEU A 18 0.68 -17.96 -4.26
C LEU A 18 0.62 -17.03 -5.47
N VAL A 19 0.04 -15.84 -5.33
CA VAL A 19 0.02 -14.84 -6.41
C VAL A 19 1.30 -13.99 -6.48
N GLY A 20 2.35 -14.39 -5.74
CA GLY A 20 3.66 -13.76 -5.80
C GLY A 20 3.78 -12.49 -4.96
N MET A 21 2.99 -12.36 -3.90
CA MET A 21 3.09 -11.25 -2.94
C MET A 21 3.74 -11.72 -1.64
N ARG A 22 4.52 -10.86 -0.99
CA ARG A 22 5.08 -11.14 0.33
C ARG A 22 4.91 -9.95 1.27
N PRO A 23 4.70 -10.17 2.58
CA PRO A 23 4.78 -9.09 3.54
C PRO A 23 6.25 -8.67 3.73
N GLN A 24 6.48 -7.38 3.84
CA GLN A 24 7.77 -6.78 4.15
C GLN A 24 7.57 -5.62 5.11
N THR A 25 8.34 -5.64 6.19
CA THR A 25 8.43 -4.54 7.15
C THR A 25 9.52 -3.58 6.70
N VAL A 26 9.21 -2.29 6.65
CA VAL A 26 10.11 -1.22 6.24
C VAL A 26 10.19 -0.19 7.34
N GLU A 27 11.37 0.00 7.91
CA GLU A 27 11.63 1.11 8.80
C GLU A 27 11.68 2.40 7.97
N ILE A 28 10.78 3.33 8.26
CA ILE A 28 10.68 4.61 7.54
C ILE A 28 11.72 5.58 8.08
N GLU A 29 11.77 5.69 9.41
CA GLU A 29 12.67 6.49 10.22
C GLU A 29 12.68 5.90 11.64
N PRO A 30 13.66 6.23 12.49
CA PRO A 30 13.71 5.70 13.85
C PRO A 30 12.37 5.90 14.56
N GLY A 31 11.83 4.82 15.15
CA GLY A 31 10.55 4.84 15.84
C GLY A 31 9.32 4.71 14.93
N THR A 32 9.46 4.70 13.60
CA THR A 32 8.35 4.57 12.63
C THR A 32 8.58 3.43 11.65
N VAL A 33 7.71 2.43 11.71
CA VAL A 33 7.80 1.19 10.93
C VAL A 33 6.49 0.94 10.19
N MET A 34 6.58 0.65 8.89
CA MET A 34 5.43 0.35 8.06
C MET A 34 5.52 -1.04 7.45
N ASN A 35 4.41 -1.76 7.45
CA ASN A 35 4.28 -3.01 6.73
C ASN A 35 3.70 -2.78 5.34
N PHE A 36 4.27 -3.50 4.38
CA PHE A 36 3.83 -3.51 3.00
C PHE A 36 3.63 -4.95 2.56
N TRP A 37 2.62 -5.20 1.75
CA TRP A 37 2.67 -6.30 0.79
C TRP A 37 3.39 -5.82 -0.46
N VAL A 38 4.41 -6.55 -0.88
CA VAL A 38 5.28 -6.23 -2.01
C VAL A 38 5.33 -7.41 -2.98
N PRO A 39 5.62 -7.18 -4.27
CA PRO A 39 5.78 -8.29 -5.21
C PRO A 39 7.06 -9.07 -4.90
N ASN A 40 7.05 -10.37 -5.15
CA ASN A 40 8.26 -11.19 -5.14
C ASN A 40 9.14 -10.73 -6.32
N GLU A 41 10.35 -10.29 -6.02
CA GLU A 41 11.37 -10.09 -7.06
C GLU A 41 11.62 -11.44 -7.72
N THR A 42 11.14 -11.61 -8.94
CA THR A 42 11.48 -12.77 -9.74
C THR A 42 12.81 -12.43 -10.42
N PRO A 43 13.91 -13.18 -10.19
CA PRO A 43 15.24 -12.84 -10.72
C PRO A 43 15.33 -12.81 -12.26
N ASN A 44 14.25 -13.15 -12.98
CA ASN A 44 14.29 -13.48 -14.40
C ASN A 44 13.14 -12.90 -15.25
N LYS A 45 12.44 -11.84 -14.80
CA LYS A 45 11.49 -11.16 -15.69
C LYS A 45 12.20 -10.07 -16.52
N SER A 46 12.52 -10.47 -17.75
CA SER A 46 12.91 -9.69 -18.93
C SER A 46 12.74 -8.17 -18.78
N LYS A 47 13.82 -7.43 -19.06
CA LYS A 47 13.92 -5.95 -19.17
C LYS A 47 12.95 -5.30 -20.18
N ASN A 48 12.09 -6.07 -20.87
CA ASN A 48 11.30 -5.64 -22.02
C ASN A 48 9.79 -5.92 -21.94
N SER A 49 9.16 -5.88 -20.77
CA SER A 49 7.69 -5.88 -20.74
C SER A 49 7.12 -4.78 -19.85
N ASN A 50 5.92 -4.31 -20.23
CA ASN A 50 5.06 -3.42 -19.46
C ASN A 50 4.74 -3.89 -18.01
N ASN A 51 5.34 -4.99 -17.55
CA ASN A 51 5.30 -5.53 -16.17
C ASN A 51 6.02 -4.64 -15.13
N ASN A 52 6.52 -3.47 -15.50
CA ASN A 52 7.27 -2.58 -14.58
C ASN A 52 6.43 -1.49 -13.93
N LYS A 53 5.15 -1.33 -14.30
CA LYS A 53 4.29 -0.30 -13.69
C LYS A 53 3.92 -0.71 -12.26
N ALA A 54 4.28 0.15 -11.30
CA ALA A 54 3.91 -0.02 -9.91
C ALA A 54 2.49 0.49 -9.66
N VAL A 55 1.68 -0.31 -8.96
CA VAL A 55 0.33 0.08 -8.53
C VAL A 55 0.29 -0.02 -7.02
N VAL A 56 -0.10 1.07 -6.35
CA VAL A 56 -0.17 1.13 -4.88
C VAL A 56 -1.62 1.26 -4.45
N PHE A 57 -2.06 0.34 -3.60
CA PHE A 57 -3.41 0.35 -3.04
C PHE A 57 -3.39 0.85 -1.60
N ILE A 58 -4.07 1.96 -1.32
CA ILE A 58 -4.14 2.57 0.00
C ILE A 58 -5.54 2.34 0.58
N HIS A 59 -5.60 1.63 1.71
CA HIS A 59 -6.87 1.27 2.35
C HIS A 59 -7.53 2.42 3.10
N GLY A 60 -8.82 2.26 3.40
CA GLY A 60 -9.60 3.21 4.20
C GLY A 60 -9.39 3.03 5.71
N PHE A 61 -10.13 3.83 6.50
CA PHE A 61 -10.05 3.78 7.96
C PHE A 61 -10.53 2.43 8.52
N ALA A 62 -9.91 1.98 9.61
CA ALA A 62 -10.25 0.75 10.37
C ALA A 62 -10.13 -0.59 9.61
N ALA A 63 -9.42 -0.62 8.48
CA ALA A 63 -9.12 -1.85 7.75
C ALA A 63 -7.60 -2.12 7.71
N ASP A 64 -7.23 -3.37 7.43
CA ASP A 64 -5.90 -3.75 6.98
C ASP A 64 -5.83 -3.71 5.44
N GLY A 65 -4.65 -3.41 4.91
CA GLY A 65 -4.44 -3.15 3.50
C GLY A 65 -4.88 -4.33 2.63
N ILE A 66 -4.41 -5.52 3.01
CA ILE A 66 -4.62 -6.72 2.19
C ILE A 66 -6.05 -7.25 2.23
N ILE A 67 -6.79 -7.09 3.33
CA ILE A 67 -8.20 -7.50 3.37
C ILE A 67 -9.03 -6.55 2.50
N THR A 68 -8.71 -5.26 2.52
CA THR A 68 -9.38 -4.26 1.70
C THR A 68 -9.22 -4.55 0.20
N TRP A 69 -7.99 -4.90 -0.21
CA TRP A 69 -7.61 -4.94 -1.63
C TRP A 69 -7.39 -6.35 -2.19
N GLN A 70 -7.69 -7.40 -1.43
CA GLN A 70 -7.42 -8.79 -1.83
C GLN A 70 -7.87 -9.12 -3.26
N SER A 71 -9.07 -8.70 -3.66
CA SER A 71 -9.64 -9.05 -4.97
C SER A 71 -8.88 -8.36 -6.10
N GLN A 72 -8.51 -7.10 -5.90
CA GLN A 72 -7.71 -6.32 -6.83
C GLN A 72 -6.29 -6.87 -6.91
N VAL A 73 -5.69 -7.23 -5.77
CA VAL A 73 -4.36 -7.85 -5.72
C VAL A 73 -4.36 -9.18 -6.49
N LEU A 74 -5.34 -10.05 -6.26
CA LEU A 74 -5.47 -11.32 -6.99
C LEU A 74 -5.59 -11.13 -8.51
N ALA A 75 -6.32 -10.10 -8.95
CA ALA A 75 -6.50 -9.81 -10.37
C ALA A 75 -5.27 -9.17 -11.02
N LEU A 76 -4.48 -8.38 -10.26
CA LEU A 76 -3.47 -7.47 -10.82
C LEU A 76 -2.02 -7.88 -10.53
N ALA A 77 -1.74 -8.64 -9.47
CA ALA A 77 -0.38 -9.00 -9.06
C ALA A 77 0.41 -9.78 -10.12
N ARG A 78 -0.27 -10.47 -11.05
CA ARG A 78 0.39 -11.17 -12.16
C ARG A 78 0.86 -10.24 -13.29
N LYS A 79 0.27 -9.04 -13.39
CA LYS A 79 0.47 -8.07 -14.49
C LYS A 79 1.23 -6.81 -14.06
N TYR A 80 1.10 -6.41 -12.79
CA TYR A 80 1.66 -5.17 -12.24
C TYR A 80 2.52 -5.46 -11.01
N LYS A 81 3.44 -4.54 -10.70
CA LYS A 81 4.14 -4.55 -9.40
C LYS A 81 3.22 -3.94 -8.36
N VAL A 82 2.46 -4.79 -7.68
CA VAL A 82 1.45 -4.34 -6.71
C VAL A 82 2.09 -4.13 -5.35
N TYR A 83 1.82 -2.97 -4.75
CA TYR A 83 2.21 -2.62 -3.39
C TYR A 83 0.97 -2.31 -2.56
N VAL A 84 0.90 -2.84 -1.34
CA VAL A 84 -0.22 -2.56 -0.43
C VAL A 84 0.34 -2.20 0.94
N PRO A 85 0.54 -0.91 1.26
CA PRO A 85 0.87 -0.47 2.61
C PRO A 85 -0.28 -0.74 3.58
N ASP A 86 0.05 -1.11 4.80
CA ASP A 86 -0.79 -0.84 5.96
C ASP A 86 -0.44 0.58 6.45
N LEU A 87 -1.43 1.47 6.53
CA LEU A 87 -1.26 2.81 7.10
C LEU A 87 -0.84 2.72 8.58
N LEU A 88 -0.14 3.73 9.08
CA LEU A 88 0.27 3.76 10.49
C LEU A 88 -0.96 3.64 11.38
N PHE A 89 -0.82 2.89 12.48
CA PHE A 89 -1.87 2.53 13.44
C PHE A 89 -2.85 1.45 12.93
N PHE A 90 -2.61 0.90 11.74
CA PHE A 90 -3.39 -0.21 11.18
C PHE A 90 -2.47 -1.38 10.81
N GLY A 91 -3.07 -2.58 10.69
CA GLY A 91 -2.35 -3.80 10.36
C GLY A 91 -1.21 -4.05 11.35
N GLY A 92 0.03 -4.01 10.88
CA GLY A 92 1.21 -4.03 11.77
C GLY A 92 2.13 -2.83 11.64
N SER A 93 1.64 -1.71 11.10
CA SER A 93 2.41 -0.46 10.98
C SER A 93 2.27 0.37 12.25
N ILE A 94 3.40 0.83 12.81
CA ILE A 94 3.47 1.52 14.10
C ILE A 94 4.39 2.73 14.05
N THR A 95 4.13 3.69 14.92
CA THR A 95 5.01 4.84 15.17
C THR A 95 4.91 5.30 16.61
N ASP A 96 6.01 5.80 17.17
CA ASP A 96 6.05 6.49 18.47
C ASP A 96 5.63 7.97 18.37
N ARG A 97 5.51 8.52 17.15
CA ARG A 97 5.10 9.91 16.91
C ARG A 97 3.61 10.12 17.23
N SER A 98 3.26 11.33 17.65
CA SER A 98 1.88 11.74 17.96
C SER A 98 1.08 12.24 16.76
N GLU A 99 1.72 12.44 15.61
CA GLU A 99 1.07 12.92 14.38
C GLU A 99 0.08 11.89 13.81
N ARG A 100 -1.11 12.36 13.40
CA ARG A 100 -2.18 11.53 12.82
C ARG A 100 -2.74 12.09 11.50
N SER A 101 -2.07 13.10 10.93
CA SER A 101 -2.57 13.78 9.73
C SER A 101 -2.47 12.90 8.48
N PRO A 102 -3.36 13.06 7.48
CA PRO A 102 -3.22 12.42 6.19
C PRO A 102 -1.88 12.76 5.50
N GLU A 103 -1.36 13.96 5.73
CA GLU A 103 -0.05 14.39 5.26
C GLU A 103 1.09 13.53 5.84
N PHE A 104 1.08 13.30 7.15
CA PHE A 104 2.08 12.46 7.80
C PHE A 104 2.03 11.01 7.28
N GLN A 105 0.82 10.46 7.12
CA GLN A 105 0.62 9.15 6.50
C GLN A 105 1.19 9.12 5.08
N ALA A 106 0.91 10.13 4.26
CA ALA A 106 1.39 10.23 2.87
C ALA A 106 2.93 10.28 2.80
N LYS A 107 3.56 11.08 3.66
CA LYS A 107 5.04 11.14 3.77
C LYS A 107 5.63 9.78 4.12
N CYS A 108 5.03 9.05 5.06
CA CYS A 108 5.53 7.74 5.47
C CYS A 108 5.37 6.69 4.36
N VAL A 109 4.20 6.65 3.70
CA VAL A 109 3.96 5.76 2.55
C VAL A 109 4.96 6.06 1.43
N ALA A 110 5.14 7.32 1.05
CA ALA A 110 6.07 7.72 0.00
C ALA A 110 7.53 7.35 0.31
N LYS A 111 7.98 7.60 1.55
CA LYS A 111 9.31 7.19 2.02
C LYS A 111 9.49 5.67 1.95
N GLY A 112 8.48 4.91 2.37
CA GLY A 112 8.49 3.44 2.32
C GLY A 112 8.58 2.92 0.89
N LEU A 113 7.78 3.47 -0.03
CA LEU A 113 7.82 3.12 -1.45
C LEU A 113 9.18 3.42 -2.09
N LYS A 114 9.78 4.57 -1.79
CA LYS A 114 11.14 4.91 -2.26
C LYS A 114 12.19 3.94 -1.73
N LYS A 115 12.10 3.55 -0.45
CA LYS A 115 12.99 2.52 0.15
C LYS A 115 12.81 1.14 -0.49
N LEU A 116 11.62 0.85 -1.03
CA LEU A 116 11.32 -0.36 -1.80
C LEU A 116 11.72 -0.26 -3.28
N GLY A 117 12.38 0.83 -3.70
CA GLY A 117 12.83 1.04 -5.08
C GLY A 117 11.71 1.45 -6.05
N VAL A 118 10.58 1.95 -5.56
CA VAL A 118 9.51 2.48 -6.42
C VAL A 118 9.85 3.91 -6.81
N GLU A 119 10.13 4.11 -8.10
CA GLU A 119 10.41 5.42 -8.67
C GLU A 119 9.14 6.16 -9.08
N ARG A 120 8.18 5.43 -9.69
CA ARG A 120 6.89 5.95 -10.15
C ARG A 120 5.78 4.94 -9.96
N CYS A 121 4.58 5.41 -9.62
CA CYS A 121 3.43 4.54 -9.40
C CYS A 121 2.08 5.18 -9.74
N THR A 122 1.10 4.31 -10.01
CA THR A 122 -0.32 4.65 -10.01
C THR A 122 -0.90 4.37 -8.62
N LEU A 123 -1.62 5.34 -8.05
CA LEU A 123 -2.31 5.18 -6.77
C LEU A 123 -3.78 4.81 -6.93
N VAL A 124 -4.25 3.93 -6.05
CA VAL A 124 -5.66 3.66 -5.87
C VAL A 124 -5.98 3.80 -4.40
N GLY A 125 -6.80 4.80 -4.06
CA GLY A 125 -7.15 5.13 -2.69
C GLY A 125 -8.64 4.95 -2.41
N LEU A 126 -8.97 4.35 -1.26
CA LEU A 126 -10.35 4.22 -0.77
C LEU A 126 -10.56 5.11 0.47
N SER A 127 -11.57 5.99 0.43
CA SER A 127 -11.97 6.85 1.56
C SER A 127 -10.79 7.59 2.19
N TYR A 128 -10.41 7.28 3.45
CA TYR A 128 -9.21 7.84 4.09
C TYR A 128 -7.93 7.61 3.29
N GLY A 129 -7.79 6.43 2.66
CA GLY A 129 -6.68 6.14 1.75
C GLY A 129 -6.67 7.03 0.51
N GLY A 130 -7.83 7.55 0.10
CA GLY A 130 -7.93 8.57 -0.94
C GLY A 130 -7.39 9.93 -0.49
N MET A 131 -7.68 10.36 0.75
CA MET A 131 -7.10 11.59 1.32
C MET A 131 -5.58 11.50 1.44
N VAL A 132 -5.07 10.34 1.90
CA VAL A 132 -3.63 10.07 1.96
C VAL A 132 -3.03 10.05 0.55
N GLY A 133 -3.67 9.38 -0.40
CA GLY A 133 -3.24 9.36 -1.80
C GLY A 133 -3.17 10.76 -2.41
N PHE A 134 -4.13 11.63 -2.10
CA PHE A 134 -4.18 13.00 -2.60
C PHE A 134 -3.00 13.81 -2.06
N LYS A 135 -2.76 13.74 -0.76
CA LYS A 135 -1.58 14.37 -0.14
C LYS A 135 -0.27 13.80 -0.72
N MET A 136 -0.23 12.52 -1.07
CA MET A 136 0.96 11.95 -1.70
C MET A 136 1.18 12.49 -3.12
N ALA A 137 0.11 12.65 -3.91
CA ALA A 137 0.18 13.24 -5.24
C ALA A 137 0.59 14.73 -5.20
N GLU A 138 0.08 15.48 -4.21
CA GLU A 138 0.42 16.89 -3.97
C GLU A 138 1.90 17.07 -3.59
N LEU A 139 2.41 16.26 -2.66
CA LEU A 139 3.77 16.41 -2.11
C LEU A 139 4.85 15.73 -2.95
N TYR A 140 4.49 14.70 -3.72
CA TYR A 140 5.42 13.87 -4.49
C TYR A 140 4.94 13.64 -5.93
N PRO A 141 4.76 14.72 -6.73
CA PRO A 141 4.26 14.62 -8.11
C PRO A 141 5.18 13.78 -9.01
N ASP A 142 6.48 13.70 -8.70
CA ASP A 142 7.42 12.87 -9.46
C ASP A 142 7.20 11.36 -9.23
N LEU A 143 6.70 10.98 -8.05
CA LEU A 143 6.42 9.60 -7.65
C LEU A 143 5.04 9.13 -8.11
N VAL A 144 4.05 10.03 -8.13
CA VAL A 144 2.65 9.70 -8.43
C VAL A 144 2.31 10.08 -9.86
N GLU A 145 2.28 9.09 -10.76
CA GLU A 145 1.98 9.32 -12.18
C GLU A 145 0.48 9.52 -12.43
N SER A 146 -0.35 8.77 -11.71
CA SER A 146 -1.80 8.80 -11.85
C SER A 146 -2.48 8.31 -10.58
N MET A 147 -3.75 8.69 -10.40
CA MET A 147 -4.49 8.35 -9.19
C MET A 147 -5.96 8.06 -9.50
N SER A 148 -6.50 7.02 -8.87
CA SER A 148 -7.93 6.67 -8.88
C SER A 148 -8.47 6.72 -7.45
N LEU A 149 -9.62 7.36 -7.27
CA LEU A 149 -10.25 7.60 -5.98
C LEU A 149 -11.60 6.91 -5.90
N TRP A 150 -11.80 6.13 -4.84
CA TRP A 150 -13.08 5.48 -4.56
C TRP A 150 -13.66 6.05 -3.27
N CYS A 151 -14.87 6.61 -3.36
CA CYS A 151 -15.62 7.17 -2.22
C CYS A 151 -14.78 8.07 -1.30
N SER A 152 -14.03 9.01 -1.89
CA SER A 152 -13.11 9.90 -1.16
C SER A 152 -13.56 11.35 -1.31
N LEU A 153 -13.61 12.08 -0.20
CA LEU A 153 -13.79 13.54 -0.22
C LEU A 153 -12.46 14.18 -0.61
N ALA A 154 -12.37 14.69 -1.84
CA ALA A 154 -11.26 15.54 -2.28
C ALA A 154 -11.54 17.00 -1.87
N LEU A 155 -11.48 17.27 -0.57
CA LEU A 155 -11.56 18.63 -0.07
C LEU A 155 -10.14 19.16 0.17
N PRO A 156 -9.80 20.38 -0.29
CA PRO A 156 -8.60 21.05 0.20
C PRO A 156 -8.77 21.22 1.71
N TRP A 157 -7.88 20.60 2.48
CA TRP A 157 -7.86 20.77 3.92
C TRP A 157 -7.38 22.21 4.23
N PRO A 158 -8.12 23.00 5.02
CA PRO A 158 -7.74 24.37 5.37
C PRO A 158 -6.49 24.43 6.26
#